data_AF-A0A1I3TBG3-F1
#
_entry.id   AF-A0A1I3TBG3-F1
#
_cell.length_a   1.000
_cell.length_b   1.000
_cell.length_c   1.000
_cell.angle_alpha   90.00
_cell.angle_beta   90.00
_cell.angle_gamma   90.00
#
_symmetry.space_group_name_H-M   'P 1'
#
loop_
_entity.id
_entity.type
_entity.pdbx_description
1 polymer ?
#
loop_
_entity_poly.entity_id
_entity_poly.type
_entity_poly.pdbx_seq_one_letter_code
_entity_poly.pdbx_strand_id
1 'polypeptide(L)' 'MAGHLELGVKVIGSRTIRERDALAMSPRNVYLSPQERQTAPTLHRVMKDSARRIHAGETIARRMARGAGMINAAGFALD' A
#
# COMPACT_ATOMS: atom_id res chain seq x y z
N MET A 1 17.27 -7.58 -10.31
CA MET A 1 17.61 -9.01 -10.40
C MET A 1 17.75 -9.47 -11.85
N ALA A 2 16.66 -9.59 -12.63
CA ALA A 2 16.73 -10.15 -14.00
C ALA A 2 17.75 -9.47 -14.94
N GLY A 3 17.85 -8.14 -14.92
CA GLY A 3 18.86 -7.42 -15.71
C GLY A 3 20.29 -7.62 -15.22
N HIS A 4 20.51 -7.72 -13.90
CA HIS A 4 21.83 -7.95 -13.31
C HIS A 4 22.34 -9.38 -13.58
N LEU A 5 21.42 -10.33 -13.75
CA LEU A 5 21.73 -11.73 -14.02
C LEU A 5 21.63 -12.08 -15.51
N GLU A 6 21.45 -11.09 -16.39
CA GLU A 6 21.38 -11.27 -17.85
C GLU A 6 20.41 -12.36 -18.33
N LEU A 7 19.28 -12.55 -17.63
CA LEU A 7 18.38 -13.69 -17.84
C LEU A 7 17.64 -13.70 -19.19
N GLY A 8 17.82 -12.68 -20.05
CA GLY A 8 17.14 -12.59 -21.36
C GLY A 8 15.62 -12.40 -21.29
N VAL A 9 15.05 -12.17 -20.11
CA VAL A 9 13.60 -12.00 -19.90
C VAL A 9 13.20 -10.54 -19.75
N LYS A 10 12.02 -10.19 -20.28
CA LYS A 10 11.42 -8.85 -20.11
C LYS A 10 10.49 -8.85 -18.90
N VAL A 11 10.76 -7.96 -17.94
CA VAL A 11 9.86 -7.74 -16.79
C VAL A 11 8.74 -6.80 -17.21
N ILE A 12 7.49 -7.27 -17.15
CA ILE A 12 6.30 -6.48 -17.45
C ILE A 12 5.57 -6.16 -16.16
N GLY A 13 5.39 -4.87 -15.86
CA GLY A 13 4.57 -4.43 -14.73
C GLY A 13 3.08 -4.63 -15.02
N SER A 14 2.33 -5.11 -14.02
CA SER A 14 0.87 -5.21 -14.09
C SER A 14 0.22 -4.46 -12.93
N ARG A 15 -1.05 -4.08 -13.11
CA ARG A 15 -1.81 -3.37 -12.07
C ARG A 15 -2.20 -4.33 -10.96
N THR A 16 -2.09 -3.88 -9.71
CA THR A 16 -2.64 -4.60 -8.56
C THR A 16 -4.16 -4.67 -8.68
N ILE A 17 -4.71 -5.89 -8.66
CA ILE A 17 -6.16 -6.11 -8.60
C ILE A 17 -6.64 -5.83 -7.18
N ARG A 18 -7.79 -5.17 -7.07
CA ARG A 18 -8.38 -4.74 -5.80
C ARG A 18 -9.83 -5.17 -5.69
N GLU A 19 -10.26 -5.42 -4.46
CA GLU A 19 -11.67 -5.61 -4.12
C GLU A 19 -12.46 -4.29 -4.28
N ARG A 20 -13.80 -4.36 -4.15
CA ARG A 20 -14.69 -3.19 -4.38
C ARG A 20 -14.39 -2.02 -3.44
N ASP A 21 -13.92 -2.30 -2.24
CA ASP A 21 -13.51 -1.32 -1.24
C ASP A 21 -12.04 -0.88 -1.37
N ALA A 22 -11.38 -1.29 -2.45
CA ALA A 22 -9.99 -1.00 -2.80
C ALA A 22 -8.92 -1.72 -1.98
N LEU A 23 -9.28 -2.70 -1.13
CA LEU A 23 -8.30 -3.62 -0.55
C LEU A 23 -7.56 -4.36 -1.67
N ALA A 24 -6.23 -4.48 -1.57
CA ALA A 24 -5.47 -5.28 -2.51
C ALA A 24 -5.88 -6.75 -2.37
N MET A 25 -6.21 -7.41 -3.49
CA MET A 25 -6.53 -8.83 -3.47
C MET A 25 -5.27 -9.62 -3.09
N SER A 26 -5.39 -10.42 -2.03
CA SER A 26 -4.33 -11.27 -1.54
C SER A 26 -4.94 -12.51 -0.90
N PRO A 27 -4.38 -13.72 -1.12
CA PRO A 27 -4.81 -14.92 -0.39
C PRO A 27 -4.74 -14.74 1.13
N ARG A 28 -3.85 -13.86 1.61
CA ARG A 28 -3.70 -13.55 3.04
C ARG A 28 -4.90 -12.81 3.63
N ASN A 29 -5.79 -12.25 2.82
CA ASN A 29 -7.00 -11.60 3.30
C ASN A 29 -7.91 -12.58 4.06
N VAL A 30 -7.77 -13.89 3.82
CA VAL A 30 -8.50 -14.95 4.54
C VAL A 30 -8.17 -15.00 6.04
N TYR A 31 -7.02 -14.47 6.45
CA TYR A 31 -6.59 -14.47 7.84
C TYR A 31 -7.14 -13.29 8.64
N LEU A 32 -7.75 -12.31 7.97
CA LEU A 32 -8.31 -11.13 8.63
C LEU A 32 -9.61 -11.50 9.35
N SER A 33 -9.72 -11.14 10.62
CA SER A 33 -11.00 -11.08 11.31
C SER A 33 -11.95 -10.11 10.60
N PRO A 34 -13.27 -10.20 10.84
CA PRO A 34 -14.24 -9.26 10.26
C PRO A 34 -13.91 -7.79 10.56
N GLN A 35 -13.35 -7.49 11.73
CA GLN A 35 -12.95 -6.15 12.15
C GLN A 35 -11.70 -5.70 11.41
N GLU A 36 -10.67 -6.53 11.34
CA GLU A 36 -9.44 -6.21 10.59
C GLU A 36 -9.73 -6.03 9.10
N ARG A 37 -10.62 -6.86 8.53
CA ARG A 37 -11.04 -6.76 7.13
C ARG A 37 -11.71 -5.41 6.84
N GLN A 38 -12.56 -4.91 7.75
CA GLN A 38 -13.19 -3.59 7.61
C GLN A 38 -12.15 -2.46 7.66
N THR A 39 -11.10 -2.61 8.46
CA THR A 39 -10.03 -1.61 8.63
C THR A 39 -9.02 -1.63 7.47
N ALA A 40 -8.74 -2.79 6.89
CA ALA A 40 -7.69 -3.03 5.90
C ALA A 40 -7.64 -2.04 4.71
N PRO A 41 -8.77 -1.60 4.10
CA PRO A 41 -8.76 -0.60 3.03
C PRO A 41 -8.11 0.75 3.41
N THR A 42 -8.00 1.06 4.70
CA THR A 42 -7.36 2.29 5.20
C THR A 42 -5.93 2.43 4.70
N LEU A 43 -5.17 1.33 4.61
CA LEU A 43 -3.79 1.36 4.14
C LEU A 43 -3.71 1.94 2.71
N HIS A 44 -4.56 1.45 1.80
CA HIS A 44 -4.60 1.97 0.43
C HIS A 44 -5.04 3.43 0.36
N ARG A 45 -6.02 3.83 1.18
CA ARG A 45 -6.48 5.22 1.28
C ARG A 45 -5.34 6.16 1.69
N VAL A 46 -4.58 5.80 2.73
CA VAL A 46 -3.44 6.61 3.20
C VAL A 46 -2.35 6.66 2.14
N MET A 47 -2.01 5.54 1.50
CA MET A 47 -1.01 5.52 0.41
C MET A 47 -1.41 6.43 -0.75
N LYS A 48 -2.68 6.41 -1.16
CA LYS A 48 -3.19 7.26 -2.26
C LYS A 48 -3.16 8.74 -1.90
N ASP A 49 -3.51 9.09 -0.65
CA ASP A 49 -3.38 10.47 -0.16
C ASP A 49 -1.92 10.91 -0.12
N SER A 50 -1.03 10.08 0.43
CA SER A 50 0.40 10.36 0.49
C SER A 50 1.00 10.58 -0.90
N ALA A 51 0.69 9.72 -1.87
CA ALA A 51 1.15 9.90 -3.25
C ALA A 51 0.69 11.24 -3.85
N ARG A 52 -0.58 11.60 -3.65
CA ARG A 52 -1.15 12.87 -4.14
C ARG A 52 -0.44 14.07 -3.53
N ARG A 53 -0.18 14.05 -2.23
CA ARG A 53 0.46 15.16 -1.50
C ARG A 53 1.93 15.33 -1.87
N ILE A 54 2.65 14.22 -2.03
CA ILE A 54 4.05 14.24 -2.51
C ILE A 54 4.08 14.83 -3.92
N HIS A 55 3.17 14.41 -4.80
CA HIS A 55 3.07 14.99 -6.14
C HIS A 55 2.74 16.49 -6.13
N ALA A 56 1.99 16.95 -5.12
CA ALA A 56 1.71 18.37 -4.90
C ALA A 56 2.85 19.15 -4.20
N GLY A 57 4.03 18.55 -4.00
CA GLY A 57 5.22 19.22 -3.46
C GLY A 57 5.40 19.12 -1.94
N GLU A 58 4.59 18.32 -1.23
CA GLU A 58 4.89 18.01 0.18
C GLU A 58 6.16 17.15 0.27
N THR A 59 7.05 17.46 1.23
CA THR A 59 8.27 16.69 1.42
C THR A 59 7.94 15.24 1.81
N ILE A 60 8.68 14.29 1.24
CA ILE A 60 8.49 12.85 1.48
C ILE A 60 8.57 12.55 2.98
N ALA A 61 9.57 13.08 3.68
CA ALA A 61 9.74 12.86 5.12
C ALA A 61 8.51 13.28 5.93
N ARG A 62 7.96 14.49 5.67
CA ARG A 62 6.77 15.00 6.36
C ARG A 62 5.54 14.15 6.04
N ARG A 63 5.36 13.76 4.77
CA ARG A 63 4.23 12.94 4.36
C ARG A 63 4.30 11.52 4.92
N MET A 64 5.49 10.93 4.96
CA MET A 64 5.73 9.61 5.56
C MET A 64 5.37 9.61 7.05
N ALA A 65 5.86 10.58 7.82
CA ALA A 65 5.53 10.69 9.24
C ALA A 65 4.01 10.83 9.48
N ARG A 66 3.33 11.67 8.68
CA ARG A 66 1.87 11.82 8.76
C ARG A 66 1.12 10.54 8.34
N GLY A 67 1.57 9.89 7.27
CA GLY A 67 0.97 8.64 6.78
C GLY A 67 1.10 7.52 7.81
N ALA A 68 2.28 7.38 8.41
CA ALA A 68 2.53 6.42 9.47
C ALA A 68 1.62 6.66 10.68
N GLY A 69 1.49 7.92 11.13
CA GLY A 69 0.56 8.27 12.21
C GLY A 69 -0.90 7.92 11.91
N MET A 70 -1.37 8.14 10.68
CA MET A 70 -2.72 7.78 10.26
C MET A 70 -2.95 6.26 10.24
N ILE A 71 -1.95 5.49 9.81
CA ILE A 71 -2.02 4.02 9.76
C ILE A 71 -1.99 3.44 11.18
N ASN A 72 -1.08 3.91 12.03
CA ASN A 72 -1.01 3.48 13.43
C ASN A 72 -2.30 3.80 14.20
N ALA A 73 -2.86 5.01 14.02
CA ALA A 73 -4.12 5.40 14.64
C ALA A 73 -5.33 4.55 14.18
N ALA A 74 -5.24 3.92 13.01
CA ALA A 74 -6.24 2.97 12.53
C ALA A 74 -6.05 1.56 13.10
N GLY A 75 -5.07 1.33 13.97
CA GLY A 75 -4.85 0.06 14.67
C GLY A 75 -3.85 -0.89 13.98
N PHE A 76 -3.12 -0.42 12.98
CA PHE A 76 -2.04 -1.22 12.36
C PHE A 76 -0.77 -1.11 13.19
N ALA A 77 0.00 -2.19 13.23
CA ALA A 77 1.43 -2.14 13.53
C ALA A 77 2.17 -2.01 12.19
N LEU A 78 2.97 -0.94 12.03
CA LEU A 78 3.85 -0.78 10.88
C LEU A 78 5.13 -1.59 11.06
N ASP A 79 5.66 -2.07 9.94
CA ASP A 79 6.94 -2.78 9.85
C ASP A 79 8.14 -1.90 10.23
#